data_AF-A0A1B7TES9-F1
#
_entry.id   AF-A0A1B7TES9-F1
#
_cell.length_a   1.000
_cell.length_b   1.000
_cell.length_c   1.000
_cell.angle_alpha   90.00
_cell.angle_beta   90.00
_cell.angle_gamma   90.00
#
_symmetry.space_group_name_H-M   'P 1'
#
loop_
_entity.id
_entity.type
_entity.pdbx_description
1 polymer ?
#
loop_
_entity_poly.entity_id
_entity_poly.type
_entity_poly.pdbx_seq_one_letter_code
_entity_poly.pdbx_strand_id
1 'polypeptide(L)'
;MSLKPKPTIISMQFNPIYTAGKKFMKTVSNPEKLSEPYRNFIPPSKTMLDPKIDINLKQQSSVIAPTFELINRGGKITFHGPGQLVMYFIFDLKDFLNLDIKKYISLLESTLKDVTKTKGLECVNYNDEVGIFIKNGTEEKTKKLASIGINLQKLVTSHGISMNLNNNLSYLNTFEMCGLGNLKQTSLFNETGEISNVENVAKDIVKRINSQLGTLKIDYKTIDQNEL
;
A
#
# COMPACT_ATOMS: atom_id res chain seq x y z
N MET A 1 29.13 -9.40 17.55
CA MET A 1 27.66 -9.53 17.67
C MET A 1 27.04 -8.79 16.49
N SER A 2 26.40 -9.50 15.56
CA SER A 2 25.66 -8.86 14.45
C SER A 2 24.50 -8.06 15.06
N LEU A 3 24.49 -6.73 14.91
CA LEU A 3 23.36 -5.91 15.38
C LEU A 3 22.10 -6.33 14.62
N LYS A 4 21.28 -7.13 15.30
CA LYS A 4 19.96 -7.50 14.83
C LYS A 4 19.06 -6.27 14.87
N PRO A 5 18.35 -5.91 13.78
CA PRO A 5 17.45 -4.79 13.81
C PRO A 5 16.30 -5.09 14.78
N LYS A 6 16.01 -4.13 15.66
CA LYS A 6 14.84 -4.24 16.52
C LYS A 6 13.57 -4.21 15.65
N PRO A 7 12.56 -5.06 15.91
CA PRO A 7 11.34 -5.08 15.11
C PRO A 7 10.73 -3.68 15.03
N THR A 8 10.60 -3.16 13.81
CA THR A 8 10.18 -1.76 13.59
C THR A 8 9.11 -1.69 12.52
N ILE A 9 8.08 -0.89 12.77
CA ILE A 9 7.08 -0.48 11.79
C ILE A 9 7.26 1.01 11.52
N ILE A 10 7.28 1.38 10.25
CA ILE A 10 7.33 2.76 9.80
C ILE A 10 6.08 3.03 8.97
N SER A 11 5.29 4.05 9.32
CA SER A 11 4.22 4.55 8.44
C SER A 11 4.63 5.86 7.79
N MET A 12 4.15 6.10 6.58
CA MET A 12 4.39 7.35 5.85
C MET A 12 3.35 7.54 4.75
N GLN A 13 3.29 8.76 4.23
CA GLN A 13 2.64 9.11 2.98
C GLN A 13 3.70 9.61 2.01
N PHE A 14 3.44 9.46 0.72
CA PHE A 14 4.33 9.93 -0.33
C PHE A 14 3.66 11.06 -1.11
N ASN A 15 4.43 12.06 -1.54
CA ASN A 15 4.25 12.77 -2.79
C ASN A 15 4.05 11.76 -3.93
N PRO A 16 3.31 12.13 -5.00
CA PRO A 16 3.03 11.21 -6.10
C PRO A 16 4.29 10.49 -6.61
N ILE A 17 4.27 9.16 -6.59
CA ILE A 17 5.38 8.31 -7.03
C ILE A 17 4.86 6.97 -7.55
N TYR A 18 5.35 6.58 -8.72
CA TYR A 18 5.24 5.20 -9.20
C TYR A 18 6.46 4.41 -8.80
N THR A 19 6.25 3.14 -8.42
CA THR A 19 7.37 2.26 -8.10
C THR A 19 7.23 0.94 -8.84
N ALA A 20 8.35 0.39 -9.32
CA ALA A 20 8.37 -0.91 -10.00
C ALA A 20 9.22 -1.94 -9.24
N GLY A 21 8.62 -3.09 -8.95
CA GLY A 21 9.25 -4.18 -8.22
C GLY A 21 9.98 -5.20 -9.10
N LYS A 22 10.50 -6.25 -8.44
CA LYS A 22 11.24 -7.37 -9.05
C LYS A 22 10.54 -8.05 -10.21
N LYS A 23 9.21 -8.22 -10.16
CA LYS A 23 8.49 -8.88 -11.27
C LYS A 23 8.51 -8.02 -12.53
N PHE A 24 8.39 -6.70 -12.40
CA PHE A 24 8.47 -5.78 -13.55
C PHE A 24 9.86 -5.81 -14.18
N MET A 25 10.90 -5.65 -13.36
CA MET A 25 12.30 -5.66 -13.84
C MET A 25 12.68 -6.97 -14.55
N LYS A 26 12.06 -8.10 -14.18
CA LYS A 26 12.27 -9.39 -14.86
C LYS A 26 11.52 -9.54 -16.18
N THR A 27 10.47 -8.76 -16.40
CA THR A 27 9.61 -8.87 -17.59
C THR A 27 9.98 -7.90 -18.70
N VAL A 28 10.91 -6.98 -18.47
CA VAL A 28 11.21 -5.90 -19.41
C VAL A 28 12.70 -5.83 -19.72
N SER A 29 13.02 -5.55 -20.99
CA SER A 29 14.40 -5.40 -21.46
C SER A 29 14.98 -4.00 -21.21
N ASN A 30 14.12 -2.97 -21.19
CA ASN A 30 14.50 -1.58 -20.91
C ASN A 30 13.49 -0.92 -19.94
N PRO A 31 13.73 -1.03 -18.62
CA PRO A 31 12.86 -0.44 -17.60
C PRO A 31 12.70 1.07 -17.72
N GLU A 32 13.74 1.80 -18.16
CA GLU A 32 13.70 3.26 -18.24
C GLU A 32 12.71 3.74 -19.29
N LYS A 33 12.75 3.18 -20.50
CA LYS A 33 11.79 3.54 -21.55
C LYS A 33 10.35 3.26 -21.14
N LEU A 34 10.10 2.16 -20.43
CA LEU A 34 8.76 1.81 -19.96
C LEU A 34 8.29 2.63 -18.75
N SER A 35 9.19 3.37 -18.10
CA SER A 35 8.82 4.30 -17.03
C SER A 35 8.25 5.62 -17.55
N GLU A 36 8.54 5.99 -18.81
CA GLU A 36 8.16 7.30 -19.38
C GLU A 36 6.67 7.63 -19.27
N PRO A 37 5.72 6.71 -19.54
CA PRO A 37 4.29 7.04 -19.44
C PRO A 37 3.83 7.33 -18.02
N TYR A 38 4.55 6.84 -17.01
CA TYR A 38 4.22 7.02 -15.60
C TYR A 38 4.82 8.32 -15.05
N ARG A 39 6.00 8.71 -15.54
CA ARG A 39 6.64 9.98 -15.18
C ARG A 39 5.77 11.13 -15.68
N ASN A 40 5.49 12.09 -14.81
CA ASN A 40 4.65 13.25 -15.13
C ASN A 40 3.21 12.94 -15.56
N PHE A 41 2.72 11.71 -15.35
CA PHE A 41 1.32 11.41 -15.57
C PHE A 41 0.45 12.23 -14.61
N ILE A 42 -0.39 13.10 -15.16
CA ILE A 42 -1.41 13.82 -14.41
C ILE A 42 -2.76 13.32 -14.92
N PRO A 43 -3.56 12.65 -14.07
CA PRO A 43 -4.84 12.13 -14.51
C PRO A 43 -5.76 13.27 -14.97
N PRO A 44 -6.46 13.12 -16.11
CA PRO A 44 -7.44 14.11 -16.55
C PRO A 44 -8.50 14.24 -15.46
N SER A 45 -8.62 15.42 -14.87
CA SER A 45 -9.46 15.70 -13.71
C SER A 45 -10.89 15.20 -13.91
N LYS A 46 -11.21 14.06 -13.29
CA LYS A 46 -12.59 13.64 -12.96
C LYS A 46 -12.73 13.06 -11.54
N THR A 47 -11.62 12.87 -10.84
CA THR A 47 -11.60 12.58 -9.41
C THR A 47 -10.52 13.42 -8.73
N MET A 48 -10.59 14.73 -8.90
CA MET A 48 -10.34 15.56 -7.73
C MET A 48 -11.44 15.21 -6.73
N LEU A 49 -11.12 15.26 -5.45
CA LEU A 49 -11.97 14.88 -4.33
C LEU A 49 -13.43 15.31 -4.54
N ASP A 50 -14.40 14.58 -3.94
CA ASP A 50 -15.79 15.04 -3.85
C ASP A 50 -15.80 16.58 -3.65
N PRO A 51 -16.54 17.36 -4.46
CA PRO A 51 -16.57 18.82 -4.39
C PRO A 51 -16.75 19.40 -2.98
N LYS A 52 -17.28 18.61 -2.03
CA LYS A 52 -17.38 18.98 -0.61
C LYS A 52 -16.03 19.05 0.12
N ILE A 53 -15.03 18.27 -0.27
CA ILE A 53 -13.68 18.28 0.31
C ILE A 53 -12.85 19.45 -0.26
N ASP A 54 -13.13 19.82 -1.51
CA ASP A 54 -12.41 20.86 -2.25
C ASP A 54 -12.58 22.27 -1.65
N ILE A 55 -13.64 22.51 -0.87
CA ILE A 55 -13.89 23.84 -0.27
C ILE A 55 -12.81 24.21 0.77
N ASN A 56 -12.20 23.23 1.45
CA ASN A 56 -11.13 23.49 2.43
C ASN A 56 -9.70 23.36 1.85
N LEU A 57 -9.53 22.86 0.62
CA LEU A 57 -8.23 22.67 -0.04
C LEU A 57 -7.93 23.73 -1.11
N LYS A 58 -8.81 24.71 -1.29
CA LYS A 58 -8.66 25.83 -2.24
C LYS A 58 -7.51 26.80 -1.96
N GLN A 59 -6.66 26.53 -0.97
CA GLN A 59 -5.43 27.28 -0.76
C GLN A 59 -4.22 26.35 -0.89
N GLN A 60 -3.49 26.55 -1.99
CA GLN A 60 -2.23 25.88 -2.38
C GLN A 60 -2.37 24.38 -2.66
N SER A 61 -2.10 23.89 -3.86
CA SER A 61 -0.73 23.57 -4.27
C SER A 61 -0.67 23.24 -5.76
N SER A 62 0.40 23.62 -6.43
CA SER A 62 0.81 23.11 -7.75
C SER A 62 0.69 21.58 -7.81
N VAL A 63 0.03 21.04 -8.83
CA VAL A 63 -0.07 19.59 -9.05
C VAL A 63 1.35 19.03 -9.19
N ILE A 64 1.81 18.27 -8.18
CA ILE A 64 3.12 17.63 -8.19
C ILE A 64 3.05 16.44 -9.13
N ALA A 65 3.82 16.49 -10.22
CA ALA A 65 3.98 15.39 -11.15
C ALA A 65 4.59 14.16 -10.44
N PRO A 66 4.12 12.94 -10.74
CA PRO A 66 4.68 11.75 -10.13
C PRO A 66 6.10 11.44 -10.61
N THR A 67 6.95 11.05 -9.67
CA THR A 67 8.26 10.45 -9.94
C THR A 67 8.13 8.95 -10.24
N PHE A 68 9.22 8.31 -10.66
CA PHE A 68 9.23 6.86 -10.89
C PHE A 68 10.55 6.25 -10.41
N GLU A 69 10.44 5.20 -9.59
CA GLU A 69 11.58 4.52 -8.98
C GLU A 69 11.55 3.00 -9.16
N LEU A 70 12.71 2.41 -9.44
CA LEU A 70 12.91 0.96 -9.42
C LEU A 70 13.28 0.54 -8.00
N ILE A 71 12.51 -0.37 -7.41
CA ILE A 71 12.71 -0.74 -6.00
C ILE A 71 12.73 -2.25 -5.79
N ASN A 72 13.46 -2.68 -4.77
CA ASN A 72 13.75 -4.09 -4.54
C ASN A 72 12.62 -4.88 -3.86
N ARG A 73 11.34 -4.58 -4.12
CA ARG A 73 10.18 -5.32 -3.56
C ARG A 73 9.60 -6.37 -4.51
N GLY A 74 8.80 -7.29 -3.97
CA GLY A 74 7.91 -8.12 -4.77
C GLY A 74 6.87 -7.31 -5.57
N GLY A 75 6.27 -7.94 -6.58
CA GLY A 75 5.25 -7.32 -7.43
C GLY A 75 5.82 -6.57 -8.65
N LYS A 76 4.92 -6.02 -9.47
CA LYS A 76 5.23 -5.20 -10.65
C LYS A 76 5.14 -3.70 -10.29
N ILE A 77 4.47 -2.89 -11.10
CA ILE A 77 4.27 -1.45 -10.88
C ILE A 77 3.12 -1.20 -9.89
N THR A 78 3.26 -0.16 -9.06
CA THR A 78 2.19 0.43 -8.25
C THR A 78 2.39 1.95 -8.13
N PHE A 79 1.42 2.64 -7.55
CA PHE A 79 1.48 4.07 -7.21
C PHE A 79 1.33 4.30 -5.70
N HIS A 80 2.04 5.32 -5.20
CA HIS A 80 1.87 5.90 -3.88
C HIS A 80 1.68 7.41 -4.00
N GLY A 81 0.85 7.97 -3.12
CA GLY A 81 0.52 9.39 -3.16
C GLY A 81 -0.25 9.85 -1.92
N PRO A 82 -0.57 11.15 -1.83
CA PRO A 82 -1.28 11.71 -0.69
C PRO A 82 -2.62 11.01 -0.44
N GLY A 83 -2.96 10.76 0.82
CA GLY A 83 -4.17 10.05 1.22
C GLY A 83 -4.07 8.52 1.14
N GLN A 84 -2.92 7.96 0.74
CA GLN A 84 -2.65 6.52 0.80
C GLN A 84 -1.77 6.23 2.02
N LEU A 85 -2.14 5.22 2.81
CA LEU A 85 -1.27 4.73 3.87
C LEU A 85 -0.21 3.80 3.28
N VAL A 86 1.07 4.08 3.48
CA VAL A 86 2.16 3.14 3.24
C VAL A 86 2.81 2.78 4.57
N MET A 87 3.03 1.48 4.81
CA MET A 87 3.73 1.01 6.00
C MET A 87 4.83 0.04 5.62
N TYR A 88 6.02 0.22 6.19
CA TYR A 88 7.14 -0.69 6.09
C TYR A 88 7.36 -1.45 7.38
N PHE A 89 7.66 -2.73 7.27
CA PHE A 89 7.83 -3.65 8.39
C PHE A 89 9.25 -4.23 8.30
N ILE A 90 10.09 -3.87 9.26
CA ILE A 90 11.48 -4.29 9.36
C ILE A 90 11.57 -5.34 10.47
N PHE A 91 11.29 -6.58 10.11
CA PHE A 91 11.19 -7.71 11.01
C PHE A 91 12.20 -8.79 10.63
N ASP A 92 12.93 -9.33 11.60
CA ASP A 92 13.59 -10.62 11.43
C ASP A 92 12.54 -11.71 11.69
N LEU A 93 12.14 -12.44 10.64
CA LEU A 93 11.09 -13.45 10.74
C LEU A 93 11.45 -14.61 11.69
N LYS A 94 12.73 -14.79 12.03
CA LYS A 94 13.16 -15.76 13.05
C LYS A 94 12.62 -15.44 14.44
N ASP A 95 12.37 -14.16 14.75
CA ASP A 95 11.86 -13.76 16.06
C ASP A 95 10.43 -14.20 16.32
N PHE A 96 9.66 -14.43 15.26
CA PHE A 96 8.22 -14.60 15.32
C PHE A 96 7.82 -16.07 15.13
N LEU A 97 8.39 -17.00 15.90
CA LEU A 97 8.05 -18.45 15.86
C LEU A 97 8.19 -19.09 14.47
N ASN A 98 9.27 -18.75 13.73
CA ASN A 98 9.52 -19.24 12.37
C ASN A 98 8.36 -18.95 11.39
N LEU A 99 7.84 -17.71 11.39
CA LEU A 99 6.98 -17.25 10.31
C LEU A 99 7.72 -17.40 8.97
N ASP A 100 7.25 -18.30 8.11
CA ASP A 100 7.65 -18.27 6.72
C ASP A 100 7.01 -17.06 6.01
N ILE A 101 7.51 -16.75 4.82
CA ILE A 101 7.05 -15.58 4.07
C ILE A 101 5.55 -15.64 3.71
N LYS A 102 4.97 -16.84 3.51
CA LYS A 102 3.56 -16.99 3.18
C LYS A 102 2.70 -16.69 4.39
N LYS A 103 3.02 -17.27 5.55
CA LYS A 103 2.34 -16.97 6.83
C LYS A 103 2.44 -15.50 7.20
N TYR A 104 3.60 -14.89 6.95
CA TYR A 104 3.78 -13.46 7.16
C TYR A 104 2.87 -12.60 6.26
N ILE A 105 2.73 -12.95 4.98
CA ILE A 105 1.79 -12.27 4.08
C ILE A 105 0.34 -12.49 4.56
N SER A 106 -0.03 -13.73 4.90
CA SER A 106 -1.38 -14.03 5.40
C SER A 106 -1.72 -13.29 6.69
N LEU A 107 -0.73 -13.10 7.58
CA LEU A 107 -0.88 -12.26 8.76
C LEU A 107 -1.25 -10.83 8.36
N LEU A 108 -0.46 -10.19 7.49
CA LEU A 108 -0.72 -8.83 7.03
C LEU A 108 -2.10 -8.70 6.35
N GLU A 109 -2.49 -9.66 5.51
CA GLU A 109 -3.81 -9.68 4.87
C GLU A 109 -4.93 -9.80 5.90
N SER A 110 -4.78 -10.68 6.90
CA SER A 110 -5.75 -10.82 7.99
C SER A 110 -5.87 -9.53 8.79
N THR A 111 -4.76 -8.91 9.17
CA THR A 111 -4.74 -7.63 9.88
C THR A 111 -5.51 -6.55 9.11
N LEU A 112 -5.26 -6.44 7.80
CA LEU A 112 -5.92 -5.44 6.97
C LEU A 112 -7.44 -5.68 6.86
N LYS A 113 -7.86 -6.95 6.72
CA LYS A 113 -9.30 -7.30 6.75
C LYS A 113 -9.95 -6.98 8.09
N ASP A 114 -9.25 -7.21 9.20
CA ASP A 114 -9.76 -6.89 10.53
C ASP A 114 -9.95 -5.38 10.72
N VAL A 115 -9.05 -4.56 10.19
CA VAL A 115 -9.19 -3.10 10.16
C VAL A 115 -10.44 -2.70 9.36
N THR A 116 -10.60 -3.21 8.14
CA THR A 116 -11.73 -2.83 7.28
C THR A 116 -13.07 -3.29 7.84
N LYS A 117 -13.11 -4.45 8.51
CA LYS A 117 -14.30 -4.97 9.17
C LYS A 117 -14.84 -4.00 10.23
N THR A 118 -13.97 -3.35 11.00
CA THR A 118 -14.40 -2.32 11.98
C THR A 118 -14.92 -1.04 11.34
N LYS A 119 -14.72 -0.87 10.04
CA LYS A 119 -15.24 0.22 9.21
C LYS A 119 -16.47 -0.21 8.40
N GLY A 120 -17.06 -1.36 8.71
CA GLY A 120 -18.24 -1.89 8.00
C GLY A 120 -17.94 -2.46 6.61
N LEU A 121 -16.67 -2.65 6.27
CA LEU A 121 -16.25 -3.09 4.94
C LEU A 121 -15.65 -4.50 4.98
N GLU A 122 -16.33 -5.46 4.35
CA GLU A 122 -15.84 -6.83 4.26
C GLU A 122 -14.83 -6.98 3.10
N CYS A 123 -13.67 -7.55 3.40
CA CYS A 123 -12.61 -7.79 2.43
C CYS A 123 -12.16 -9.26 2.41
N VAL A 124 -11.73 -9.73 1.25
CA VAL A 124 -11.34 -11.12 0.95
C VAL A 124 -9.97 -11.18 0.26
N ASN A 125 -9.38 -12.38 0.21
CA ASN A 125 -8.35 -12.68 -0.77
C ASN A 125 -9.02 -12.89 -2.14
N TYR A 126 -8.26 -12.76 -3.22
CA TYR A 126 -8.76 -12.98 -4.58
C TYR A 126 -7.75 -13.77 -5.39
N ASN A 127 -8.11 -14.99 -5.78
CA ASN A 127 -7.22 -15.93 -6.49
C ASN A 127 -5.84 -16.03 -5.80
N ASP A 128 -4.76 -16.05 -6.58
CA ASP A 128 -3.37 -16.02 -6.12
C ASP A 128 -2.82 -14.59 -5.95
N GLU A 129 -3.68 -13.58 -5.97
CA GLU A 129 -3.26 -12.19 -5.89
C GLU A 129 -3.04 -11.73 -4.45
N VAL A 130 -1.86 -11.13 -4.23
CA VAL A 130 -1.41 -10.67 -2.92
C VAL A 130 -2.02 -9.31 -2.59
N GLY A 131 -2.65 -9.21 -1.42
CA GLY A 131 -3.38 -8.02 -0.96
C GLY A 131 -4.81 -8.34 -0.53
N ILE A 132 -5.59 -7.28 -0.27
CA ILE A 132 -6.99 -7.43 0.13
C ILE A 132 -7.93 -6.72 -0.84
N PHE A 133 -9.08 -7.33 -1.04
CA PHE A 133 -10.05 -6.94 -2.05
C PHE A 133 -11.45 -6.86 -1.45
N ILE A 134 -12.29 -5.96 -1.98
CA ILE A 134 -13.68 -5.84 -1.51
C ILE A 134 -14.45 -7.12 -1.85
N LYS A 135 -15.15 -7.66 -0.85
CA LYS A 135 -16.06 -8.78 -1.07
C LYS A 135 -17.29 -8.26 -1.81
N ASN A 136 -17.38 -8.56 -3.10
CA ASN A 136 -18.57 -8.31 -3.89
C ASN A 136 -19.32 -9.61 -4.10
N GLY A 137 -20.65 -9.55 -4.13
CA GLY A 137 -21.52 -10.73 -4.30
C GLY A 137 -21.35 -11.47 -5.64
N THR A 138 -20.55 -10.94 -6.57
CA THR A 138 -20.16 -11.60 -7.82
C THR A 138 -18.64 -11.52 -8.03
N GLU A 139 -18.03 -12.63 -8.46
CA GLU A 139 -16.56 -12.76 -8.62
C GLU A 139 -15.97 -11.86 -9.73
N GLU A 140 -16.82 -11.36 -10.64
CA GLU A 140 -16.40 -10.63 -11.84
C GLU A 140 -15.99 -9.16 -11.59
N LYS A 141 -16.31 -8.58 -10.42
CA LYS A 141 -16.05 -7.15 -10.13
C LYS A 141 -15.30 -6.92 -8.83
N THR A 142 -14.33 -7.76 -8.52
CA THR A 142 -13.51 -7.58 -7.32
C THR A 142 -12.60 -6.35 -7.45
N LYS A 143 -12.66 -5.45 -6.45
CA LYS A 143 -11.84 -4.22 -6.40
C LYS A 143 -10.75 -4.35 -5.34
N LYS A 144 -9.51 -3.99 -5.65
CA LYS A 144 -8.38 -4.08 -4.70
C LYS A 144 -8.32 -2.85 -3.80
N LEU A 145 -8.27 -3.06 -2.50
CA LEU A 145 -8.22 -1.98 -1.50
C LEU A 145 -6.81 -1.75 -0.96
N ALA A 146 -6.04 -2.82 -0.79
CA ALA A 146 -4.66 -2.73 -0.33
C ALA A 146 -3.74 -3.70 -1.07
N SER A 147 -2.50 -3.27 -1.28
CA SER A 147 -1.43 -4.07 -1.88
C SER A 147 -0.38 -4.41 -0.84
N ILE A 148 0.26 -5.57 -1.01
CA ILE A 148 1.37 -6.02 -0.17
C ILE A 148 2.55 -6.32 -1.09
N GLY A 149 3.69 -5.71 -0.79
CA GLY A 149 4.91 -5.84 -1.58
C GLY A 149 6.11 -5.87 -0.65
N ILE A 150 6.59 -7.08 -0.33
CA ILE A 150 7.68 -7.33 0.61
C ILE A 150 8.97 -7.65 -0.13
N ASN A 151 10.10 -7.27 0.46
CA ASN A 151 11.40 -7.84 0.16
C ASN A 151 11.89 -8.64 1.37
N LEU A 152 12.51 -9.79 1.13
CA LEU A 152 13.08 -10.64 2.17
C LEU A 152 14.55 -10.90 1.84
N GLN A 153 15.45 -10.51 2.74
CA GLN A 153 16.88 -10.76 2.61
C GLN A 153 17.43 -11.24 3.95
N LYS A 154 18.10 -12.39 3.96
CA LYS A 154 18.62 -13.02 5.19
C LYS A 154 17.56 -13.14 6.30
N LEU A 155 16.30 -13.39 5.91
CA LEU A 155 15.11 -13.47 6.77
C LEU A 155 14.64 -12.14 7.40
N VAL A 156 15.27 -11.02 7.04
CA VAL A 156 14.82 -9.68 7.43
C VAL A 156 13.92 -9.11 6.34
N THR A 157 12.73 -8.64 6.72
CA THR A 157 11.78 -8.01 5.81
C THR A 157 12.11 -6.53 5.59
N SER A 158 11.77 -6.04 4.41
CA SER A 158 11.69 -4.61 4.07
C SER A 158 10.50 -4.36 3.15
N HIS A 159 10.13 -3.10 2.97
CA HIS A 159 8.85 -2.68 2.41
C HIS A 159 7.67 -3.20 3.25
N GLY A 160 6.49 -3.37 2.67
CA GLY A 160 5.30 -3.65 3.48
C GLY A 160 4.00 -3.59 2.71
N ILE A 161 3.07 -2.79 3.22
CA ILE A 161 1.71 -2.67 2.71
C ILE A 161 1.46 -1.24 2.23
N SER A 162 0.55 -1.11 1.27
CA SER A 162 -0.07 0.16 0.91
C SER A 162 -1.58 0.01 0.89
N MET A 163 -2.31 0.81 1.66
CA MET A 163 -3.76 0.79 1.76
C MET A 163 -4.33 2.11 1.23
N ASN A 164 -5.26 2.01 0.28
CA ASN A 164 -5.92 3.18 -0.28
C ASN A 164 -6.98 3.68 0.70
N LEU A 165 -6.79 4.89 1.24
CA LEU A 165 -7.73 5.50 2.19
C LEU A 165 -8.53 6.59 1.51
N ASN A 166 -7.87 7.68 1.12
CA ASN A 166 -8.47 8.86 0.51
C ASN A 166 -7.76 9.30 -0.79
N ASN A 167 -6.78 8.53 -1.26
CA ASN A 167 -5.95 8.91 -2.40
C ASN A 167 -6.73 8.95 -3.72
N ASN A 168 -6.25 9.78 -4.64
CA ASN A 168 -6.77 9.83 -6.00
C ASN A 168 -6.48 8.51 -6.73
N LEU A 169 -7.52 7.70 -6.94
CA LEU A 169 -7.41 6.39 -7.57
C LEU A 169 -7.16 6.46 -9.08
N SER A 170 -7.29 7.63 -9.74
CA SER A 170 -7.02 7.74 -11.17
C SER A 170 -5.57 7.38 -11.51
N TYR A 171 -4.61 7.72 -10.63
CA TYR A 171 -3.21 7.29 -10.79
C TYR A 171 -3.03 5.77 -10.84
N LEU A 172 -3.91 5.02 -10.17
CA LEU A 172 -3.88 3.57 -10.09
C LEU A 172 -4.74 2.89 -11.18
N ASN A 173 -5.82 3.53 -11.60
CA ASN A 173 -6.82 2.95 -12.49
C ASN A 173 -6.66 3.35 -13.96
N THR A 174 -5.79 4.31 -14.30
CA THR A 174 -5.48 4.64 -15.70
C THR A 174 -4.53 3.62 -16.35
N PHE A 175 -3.57 3.09 -15.61
CA PHE A 175 -2.65 2.07 -16.11
C PHE A 175 -3.05 0.69 -15.62
N GLU A 176 -2.68 -0.34 -16.39
CA GLU A 176 -2.80 -1.71 -15.92
C GLU A 176 -1.77 -1.99 -14.81
N MET A 177 -2.26 -2.08 -13.57
CA MET A 177 -1.43 -2.43 -12.42
C MET A 177 -1.37 -3.94 -12.25
N CYS A 178 -0.17 -4.47 -12.01
CA CYS A 178 0.10 -5.91 -11.78
C CYS A 178 -0.22 -6.88 -12.95
N GLY A 179 -0.70 -6.41 -14.12
CA GLY A 179 -1.03 -7.27 -15.27
C GLY A 179 -2.37 -7.99 -15.11
N LEU A 180 -3.30 -7.36 -14.39
CA LEU A 180 -4.65 -7.84 -14.13
C LEU A 180 -5.63 -6.88 -14.80
N GLY A 181 -5.79 -6.99 -16.12
CA GLY A 181 -6.58 -6.06 -16.93
C GLY A 181 -8.03 -5.82 -16.45
N ASN A 182 -8.60 -6.72 -15.65
CA ASN A 182 -9.97 -6.60 -15.13
C ASN A 182 -10.08 -6.07 -13.69
N LEU A 183 -8.96 -5.83 -13.00
CA LEU A 183 -8.96 -5.58 -11.56
C LEU A 183 -8.75 -4.09 -11.25
N LYS A 184 -9.82 -3.42 -10.83
CA LYS A 184 -9.78 -2.00 -10.45
C LYS A 184 -9.31 -1.82 -9.00
N GLN A 185 -8.57 -0.75 -8.73
CA GLN A 185 -8.28 -0.30 -7.38
C GLN A 185 -9.46 0.50 -6.82
N THR A 186 -9.67 0.40 -5.52
CA THR A 186 -10.60 1.23 -4.74
C THR A 186 -9.93 1.76 -3.48
N SER A 187 -10.64 2.61 -2.73
CA SER A 187 -10.20 3.23 -1.48
C SER A 187 -11.28 3.07 -0.41
N LEU A 188 -10.90 3.23 0.86
CA LEU A 188 -11.86 3.20 1.95
C LEU A 188 -12.91 4.30 1.78
N PHE A 189 -12.49 5.51 1.41
CA PHE A 189 -13.39 6.62 1.10
C PHE A 189 -14.40 6.29 -0.01
N ASN A 190 -13.96 5.62 -1.09
CA ASN A 190 -14.86 5.27 -2.19
C ASN A 190 -15.90 4.21 -1.81
N GLU A 191 -15.59 3.33 -0.85
CA GLU A 191 -16.52 2.28 -0.41
C GLU A 191 -17.41 2.74 0.76
N THR A 192 -16.97 3.67 1.61
CA THR A 192 -17.72 4.09 2.81
C THR A 192 -18.27 5.50 2.75
N GLY A 193 -17.74 6.36 1.88
CA GLY A 193 -18.05 7.80 1.84
C GLY A 193 -17.39 8.61 2.96
N GLU A 194 -16.56 7.98 3.80
CA GLU A 194 -15.96 8.63 4.98
C GLU A 194 -14.46 8.86 4.80
N ILE A 195 -14.01 10.08 5.08
CA ILE A 195 -12.58 10.41 5.08
C ILE A 195 -11.92 9.73 6.29
N SER A 196 -10.86 8.97 6.02
CA SER A 196 -10.10 8.29 7.05
C SER A 196 -8.82 9.06 7.42
N ASN A 197 -8.59 9.29 8.71
CA ASN A 197 -7.30 9.80 9.17
C ASN A 197 -6.22 8.71 9.02
N VAL A 198 -5.20 8.99 8.20
CA VAL A 198 -4.14 8.04 7.83
C VAL A 198 -3.37 7.52 9.04
N GLU A 199 -3.02 8.41 9.97
CA GLU A 199 -2.25 8.07 11.18
C GLU A 199 -3.07 7.17 12.13
N ASN A 200 -4.37 7.45 12.29
CA ASN A 200 -5.25 6.62 13.12
C ASN A 200 -5.39 5.20 12.55
N VAL A 201 -5.50 5.06 11.22
CA VAL A 201 -5.52 3.73 10.57
C VAL A 201 -4.18 3.01 10.75
N ALA A 202 -3.05 3.72 10.62
CA ALA A 202 -1.73 3.15 10.86
C ALA A 202 -1.57 2.65 12.30
N LYS A 203 -2.01 3.43 13.30
CA LYS A 203 -2.00 3.04 14.72
C LYS A 203 -2.88 1.81 14.99
N ASP A 204 -4.04 1.70 14.35
CA ASP A 204 -4.90 0.51 14.49
C ASP A 204 -4.24 -0.75 13.91
N ILE A 205 -3.57 -0.63 12.74
CA ILE A 205 -2.79 -1.73 12.17
C ILE A 205 -1.67 -2.17 13.12
N VAL A 206 -0.88 -1.22 13.65
CA VAL A 206 0.20 -1.52 14.62
C VAL A 206 -0.33 -2.24 15.84
N LYS A 207 -1.45 -1.77 16.41
CA LYS A 207 -2.10 -2.40 17.57
C LYS A 207 -2.47 -3.85 17.29
N ARG A 208 -3.06 -4.13 16.12
CA ARG A 208 -3.47 -5.48 15.72
C ARG A 208 -2.27 -6.39 15.46
N ILE A 209 -1.24 -5.90 14.78
CA ILE A 209 0.01 -6.64 14.56
C ILE A 209 0.65 -7.00 15.90
N ASN A 210 0.76 -6.07 16.85
CA ASN A 210 1.26 -6.35 18.20
C ASN A 210 0.42 -7.44 18.89
N SER A 211 -0.90 -7.35 18.81
CA SER A 211 -1.79 -8.37 19.39
C SER A 211 -1.64 -9.75 18.75
N GLN A 212 -1.33 -9.82 17.45
CA GLN A 212 -1.19 -11.07 16.70
C GLN A 212 0.20 -11.69 16.83
N LEU A 213 1.25 -10.86 16.97
CA LEU A 213 2.65 -11.29 17.07
C LEU A 213 3.15 -11.49 18.52
N GLY A 214 2.38 -11.09 19.53
CA GLY A 214 2.64 -11.40 20.94
C GLY A 214 3.51 -10.37 21.65
N THR A 215 4.49 -10.83 22.45
CA THR A 215 5.19 -10.04 23.49
C THR A 215 6.36 -9.19 22.99
N LEU A 216 6.72 -9.28 21.71
CA LEU A 216 7.83 -8.51 21.16
C LEU A 216 7.46 -7.03 21.12
N LYS A 217 8.32 -6.21 21.73
CA LYS A 217 8.18 -4.76 21.67
C LYS A 217 8.54 -4.27 20.27
N ILE A 218 7.52 -4.02 19.45
CA ILE A 218 7.67 -3.42 18.13
C ILE A 218 7.77 -1.90 18.27
N ASP A 219 8.83 -1.33 17.73
CA ASP A 219 8.96 0.13 17.63
C ASP A 219 8.08 0.64 16.48
N TYR A 220 7.35 1.73 16.69
CA TYR A 220 6.53 2.36 15.68
C TYR A 220 6.89 3.83 15.54
N LYS A 221 7.05 4.28 14.29
CA LYS A 221 7.23 5.70 13.95
C LYS A 221 6.47 6.06 12.68
N THR A 222 6.03 7.30 12.62
CA THR A 222 5.58 7.95 11.38
C THR A 222 6.70 8.84 10.89
N ILE A 223 6.97 8.80 9.59
CA ILE A 223 7.99 9.64 8.94
C ILE A 223 7.29 10.46 7.85
N ASP A 224 7.61 11.75 7.78
CA ASP A 224 7.25 12.59 6.64
C ASP A 224 8.24 12.30 5.50
N GLN A 225 7.77 12.23 4.24
CA GLN A 225 8.68 11.98 3.12
C GLN A 225 9.79 13.03 3.02
N ASN A 226 9.57 14.27 3.47
CA ASN A 226 10.60 15.31 3.45
C ASN A 226 11.74 15.07 4.46
N GLU A 227 11.60 14.07 5.34
CA GLU A 227 12.63 13.64 6.30
C GLU A 227 13.45 12.42 5.81
N LEU A 228 13.16 11.90 4.61
CA LEU A 228 13.86 10.78 3.96
C LEU A 228 15.00 11.25 3.06
#